data_AF-A0AA85BMP8-F1
#
_entry.id   AF-A0AA85BMP8-F1
#
_cell.length_a   1.000
_cell.length_b   1.000
_cell.length_c   1.000
_cell.angle_alpha   90.00
_cell.angle_beta   90.00
_cell.angle_gamma   90.00
#
_symmetry.space_group_name_H-M   'P 1'
#
loop_
_entity.id
_entity.type
_entity.pdbx_description
1 polymer ?
#
loop_
_entity_poly.entity_id
_entity_poly.type
_entity_poly.pdbx_seq_one_letter_code
_entity_poly.pdbx_strand_id
1 'polypeptide(L)'
;MSDEESQQSSSEESEEESEEETEKEKREKEEERRRREEEVAQERQRKLEEKKRKEAEEASKKQRKPGQKRKGLGGLSKEKKRLLKQLIMQKAADEMKAEMKRRQEERENFLRGKVEPLKLDGLGENDLNAKVKQLYERVRQLEGDKYDWEEKLRRQDFEINELTIKVNDVKGKFVKPVLKKVSKTESHMARFEKKEGGHSLSSFRSQLKSTGHSKYALEEKDEVVNTPK
;
A
#
# COMPACT_ATOMS: atom_id res chain seq x y z
N MET A 1 34.65 -16.17 -107.70
CA MET A 1 33.91 -17.01 -106.73
C MET A 1 34.28 -16.60 -105.30
N SER A 2 34.44 -15.31 -105.00
CA SER A 2 34.90 -14.83 -103.68
C SER A 2 34.04 -13.69 -103.12
N ASP A 3 33.06 -13.20 -103.89
CA ASP A 3 32.12 -12.15 -103.46
C ASP A 3 30.76 -12.70 -103.00
N GLU A 4 30.45 -13.98 -103.23
CA GLU A 4 29.21 -14.62 -102.74
C GLU A 4 29.34 -15.13 -101.29
N GLU A 5 30.50 -15.67 -100.88
CA GLU A 5 30.73 -16.15 -99.50
C GLU A 5 30.75 -14.99 -98.47
N SER A 6 31.24 -13.81 -98.84
CA SER A 6 31.30 -12.64 -97.94
C SER A 6 29.94 -11.98 -97.71
N GLN A 7 28.98 -12.14 -98.64
CA GLN A 7 27.61 -11.63 -98.47
C GLN A 7 26.74 -12.60 -97.67
N GLN A 8 27.01 -13.91 -97.74
CA GLN A 8 26.33 -14.91 -96.91
C GLN A 8 26.74 -14.81 -95.43
N SER A 9 28.04 -14.67 -95.12
CA SER A 9 28.49 -14.61 -93.71
C SER A 9 27.97 -13.36 -92.98
N SER A 10 27.88 -12.21 -93.65
CA SER A 10 27.31 -10.98 -93.06
C SER A 10 25.80 -11.06 -92.83
N SER A 11 25.07 -11.87 -93.61
CA SER A 11 23.64 -12.08 -93.41
C SER A 11 23.37 -13.06 -92.26
N GLU A 12 24.16 -14.14 -92.17
CA GLU A 12 24.07 -15.13 -91.09
C GLU A 12 24.44 -14.51 -89.73
N GLU A 13 25.47 -13.66 -89.67
CA GLU A 13 25.87 -12.95 -88.44
C GLU A 13 24.79 -11.95 -87.98
N SER A 14 24.06 -11.33 -88.92
CA SER A 14 22.94 -10.43 -88.60
C SER A 14 21.66 -11.15 -88.16
N GLU A 15 21.43 -12.35 -88.70
CA GLU A 15 20.31 -13.20 -88.29
C GLU A 15 20.58 -13.79 -86.90
N GLU A 16 21.79 -14.27 -86.62
CA GLU A 16 22.21 -14.75 -85.30
C GLU A 16 22.13 -13.65 -84.22
N GLU A 17 22.56 -12.41 -84.52
CA GLU A 17 22.46 -11.29 -83.57
C GLU A 17 21.00 -10.93 -83.27
N SER A 18 20.11 -11.00 -84.28
CA SER A 18 18.67 -10.78 -84.09
C SER A 18 18.01 -11.89 -83.27
N GLU A 19 18.41 -13.15 -83.48
CA GLU A 19 17.90 -14.29 -82.72
C GLU A 19 18.34 -14.20 -81.26
N GLU A 20 19.60 -13.85 -81.00
CA GLU A 20 20.13 -13.68 -79.64
C GLU A 20 19.44 -12.52 -78.89
N GLU A 21 19.10 -11.44 -79.60
CA GLU A 21 18.35 -10.32 -79.03
C GLU A 21 16.89 -10.71 -78.68
N THR A 22 16.21 -11.48 -79.55
CA THR A 22 14.87 -11.99 -79.24
C THR A 22 14.87 -13.02 -78.11
N GLU A 23 15.95 -13.80 -77.95
CA GLU A 23 16.07 -14.77 -76.87
C GLU A 23 16.34 -14.07 -75.53
N LYS A 24 17.19 -13.03 -75.51
CA LYS A 24 17.40 -12.17 -74.34
C LYS A 24 16.11 -11.49 -73.90
N GLU A 25 15.34 -10.92 -74.83
CA GLU A 25 14.06 -10.27 -74.51
C GLU A 25 13.01 -11.27 -73.97
N LYS A 26 12.99 -12.51 -74.49
CA LYS A 26 12.12 -13.59 -73.97
C LYS A 26 12.53 -14.00 -72.55
N ARG A 27 13.83 -14.13 -72.27
CA ARG A 27 14.37 -14.46 -70.94
C ARG A 27 14.06 -13.36 -69.92
N GLU A 28 14.21 -12.09 -70.29
CA GLU A 28 13.86 -10.95 -69.43
C GLU A 28 12.36 -10.87 -69.14
N LYS A 29 11.50 -11.07 -70.15
CA LYS A 29 10.03 -11.13 -69.96
C LYS A 29 9.62 -12.30 -69.09
N GLU A 30 10.27 -13.46 -69.21
CA GLU A 30 10.00 -14.62 -68.36
C GLU A 30 10.46 -14.37 -66.91
N GLU A 31 11.62 -13.77 -66.70
CA GLU A 31 12.11 -13.42 -65.37
C GLU A 31 11.22 -12.36 -64.69
N GLU A 32 10.77 -11.35 -65.44
CA GLU A 32 9.83 -10.34 -64.93
C GLU A 32 8.47 -10.97 -64.54
N ARG A 33 7.97 -11.91 -65.34
CA ARG A 33 6.76 -12.68 -64.99
C ARG A 33 6.94 -13.51 -63.73
N ARG A 34 8.09 -14.19 -63.57
CA ARG A 34 8.41 -14.97 -62.35
C ARG A 34 8.48 -14.07 -61.12
N ARG A 35 9.13 -12.90 -61.21
CA ARG A 35 9.19 -11.93 -60.11
C ARG A 35 7.80 -11.43 -59.70
N ARG A 36 6.93 -11.13 -60.67
CA ARG A 36 5.53 -10.72 -60.40
C ARG A 36 4.71 -11.85 -59.76
N GLU A 37 4.87 -13.09 -60.21
CA GLU A 37 4.20 -14.26 -59.61
C GLU A 37 4.68 -14.52 -58.18
N GLU A 38 5.98 -14.39 -57.91
CA GLU A 38 6.55 -14.51 -56.56
C GLU A 38 6.05 -13.39 -55.62
N GLU A 39 5.96 -12.15 -56.10
CA GLU A 39 5.43 -11.03 -55.31
C GLU A 39 3.95 -11.24 -54.95
N VAL A 40 3.13 -11.67 -55.90
CA VAL A 40 1.72 -12.00 -55.66
C VAL A 40 1.57 -13.18 -54.69
N ALA A 41 2.46 -14.19 -54.79
CA ALA A 41 2.47 -15.32 -53.86
C ALA A 41 2.85 -14.89 -52.44
N GLN A 42 3.85 -14.02 -52.28
CA GLN A 42 4.25 -13.46 -50.99
C GLN A 42 3.14 -12.59 -50.38
N GLU A 43 2.48 -11.75 -51.17
CA GLU A 43 1.36 -10.91 -50.69
C GLU A 43 0.19 -11.79 -50.21
N ARG A 44 -0.13 -12.86 -50.95
CA ARG A 44 -1.16 -13.84 -50.52
C ARG A 44 -0.76 -14.55 -49.23
N GLN A 45 0.50 -14.94 -49.05
CA GLN A 45 0.98 -15.52 -47.80
C GLN A 45 0.85 -14.55 -46.62
N ARG A 46 1.25 -13.28 -46.79
CA ARG A 46 1.11 -12.25 -45.75
C ARG A 46 -0.35 -12.03 -45.36
N LYS A 47 -1.27 -11.95 -46.33
CA LYS A 47 -2.71 -11.82 -46.06
C LYS A 47 -3.28 -13.02 -45.30
N LEU A 48 -2.85 -14.24 -45.64
CA LEU A 48 -3.27 -15.45 -44.93
C LEU A 48 -2.74 -15.49 -43.50
N GLU A 49 -1.50 -15.08 -43.27
CA GLU A 49 -0.90 -15.01 -41.94
C GLU A 49 -1.55 -13.93 -41.07
N GLU A 50 -1.82 -12.74 -41.63
CA GLU A 50 -2.53 -11.67 -40.93
C GLU A 50 -3.97 -12.10 -40.57
N LYS A 51 -4.66 -12.79 -41.49
CA LYS A 51 -5.99 -13.34 -41.23
C LYS A 51 -5.96 -14.40 -40.12
N LYS A 52 -4.99 -15.32 -40.15
CA LYS A 52 -4.79 -16.32 -39.08
C LYS A 52 -4.47 -15.66 -37.74
N ARG A 53 -3.66 -14.60 -37.73
CA ARG A 53 -3.33 -13.85 -36.51
C ARG A 53 -4.56 -13.14 -35.92
N LYS A 54 -5.37 -12.49 -36.75
CA LYS A 54 -6.64 -11.87 -36.34
C LYS A 54 -7.64 -12.90 -35.82
N GLU A 55 -7.76 -14.03 -36.50
CA GLU A 55 -8.65 -15.13 -36.10
C GLU A 55 -8.19 -15.78 -34.78
N ALA A 56 -6.88 -15.99 -34.59
CA ALA A 56 -6.33 -16.48 -33.32
C ALA A 56 -6.51 -15.47 -32.17
N GLU A 57 -6.38 -14.18 -32.43
CA GLU A 57 -6.65 -13.12 -31.45
C GLU A 57 -8.13 -13.07 -31.06
N GLU A 58 -9.04 -13.18 -32.04
CA GLU A 58 -10.48 -13.22 -31.78
C GLU A 58 -10.91 -14.51 -31.05
N ALA A 59 -10.33 -15.65 -31.42
CA ALA A 59 -10.55 -16.92 -30.73
C ALA A 59 -10.04 -16.88 -29.28
N SER A 60 -8.87 -16.29 -29.04
CA SER A 60 -8.34 -16.03 -27.69
C SER A 60 -9.27 -15.11 -26.90
N LYS A 61 -9.83 -14.07 -27.53
CA LYS A 61 -10.79 -13.17 -26.89
C LYS A 61 -12.12 -13.84 -26.58
N LYS A 62 -12.62 -14.75 -27.43
CA LYS A 62 -13.83 -15.56 -27.20
C LYS A 62 -13.64 -16.67 -26.16
N GLN A 63 -12.45 -17.25 -26.03
CA GLN A 63 -12.14 -18.22 -24.97
C GLN A 63 -12.06 -17.59 -23.56
N ARG A 64 -11.93 -16.26 -23.45
CA ARG A 64 -12.04 -15.55 -22.17
C ARG A 64 -13.51 -15.49 -21.74
N LYS A 65 -13.94 -16.47 -20.94
CA LYS A 65 -15.27 -16.53 -20.33
C LYS A 65 -15.64 -15.18 -19.67
N PRO A 66 -16.83 -14.60 -19.93
CA PRO A 66 -17.31 -13.41 -19.25
C PRO A 66 -17.66 -13.79 -17.80
N GLY A 67 -16.72 -13.66 -16.88
CA GLY A 67 -16.93 -14.01 -15.47
C GLY A 67 -15.67 -14.19 -14.63
N GLN A 68 -14.52 -14.44 -15.24
CA GLN A 68 -13.25 -14.35 -14.53
C GLN A 68 -12.82 -12.88 -14.45
N LYS A 69 -13.42 -12.16 -13.49
CA LYS A 69 -12.80 -10.94 -12.96
C LYS A 69 -11.34 -11.28 -12.68
N ARG A 70 -10.42 -10.53 -13.28
CA ARG A 70 -8.98 -10.61 -12.96
C ARG A 70 -8.90 -10.68 -11.44
N LYS A 71 -8.42 -11.79 -10.89
CA LYS A 71 -7.89 -11.79 -9.53
C LYS A 71 -6.68 -10.88 -9.61
N GLY A 72 -6.91 -9.57 -9.51
CA GLY A 72 -5.85 -8.63 -9.16
C GLY A 72 -5.24 -9.07 -7.84
N LEU A 73 -4.18 -8.40 -7.39
CA LEU A 73 -3.57 -8.56 -6.06
C LEU A 73 -4.58 -8.25 -4.92
N GLY A 74 -5.63 -9.06 -4.79
CA GLY A 74 -6.81 -8.85 -3.95
C GLY A 74 -7.58 -10.15 -3.71
N GLY A 75 -7.01 -11.29 -4.12
CA GLY A 75 -7.54 -12.64 -3.96
C GLY A 75 -7.30 -13.28 -2.59
N LEU A 76 -7.05 -12.49 -1.53
CA LEU A 76 -7.04 -13.03 -0.18
C LEU A 76 -8.45 -13.52 0.18
N SER A 77 -8.53 -14.74 0.72
CA SER A 77 -9.76 -15.27 1.37
C SER A 77 -10.28 -14.25 2.40
N LYS A 78 -11.60 -14.20 2.61
CA LYS A 78 -12.23 -13.32 3.61
C LYS A 78 -11.57 -13.47 5.00
N GLU A 79 -11.18 -14.69 5.36
CA GLU A 79 -10.47 -15.00 6.59
C GLU A 79 -9.07 -14.35 6.64
N LYS A 80 -8.30 -14.48 5.56
CA LYS A 80 -6.97 -13.86 5.46
C LYS A 80 -7.06 -12.32 5.47
N LYS A 81 -8.09 -11.73 4.85
CA LYS A 81 -8.36 -10.28 4.93
C LYS A 81 -8.69 -9.83 6.36
N ARG A 82 -9.46 -10.63 7.11
CA ARG A 82 -9.78 -10.35 8.52
C ARG A 82 -8.52 -10.42 9.39
N LEU A 83 -7.70 -11.47 9.23
CA LEU A 83 -6.44 -11.62 9.94
C LEU A 83 -5.48 -10.48 9.62
N LEU A 84 -5.34 -10.11 8.36
CA LEU A 84 -4.50 -8.98 7.95
C LEU A 84 -4.96 -7.67 8.58
N LYS A 85 -6.27 -7.39 8.59
CA LYS A 85 -6.82 -6.20 9.27
C LYS A 85 -6.48 -6.22 10.77
N GLN A 86 -6.62 -7.37 11.43
CA GLN A 86 -6.27 -7.53 12.84
C GLN A 86 -4.79 -7.25 13.08
N LEU A 87 -3.90 -7.82 12.27
CA LEU A 87 -2.46 -7.59 12.37
C LEU A 87 -2.09 -6.13 12.13
N ILE A 88 -2.72 -5.47 11.15
CA ILE A 88 -2.51 -4.02 10.91
C ILE A 88 -2.97 -3.20 12.11
N MET A 89 -4.14 -3.49 12.68
CA MET A 89 -4.63 -2.77 13.86
C MET A 89 -3.77 -3.02 15.09
N GLN A 90 -3.29 -4.26 15.29
CA GLN A 90 -2.38 -4.60 16.38
C GLN A 90 -1.05 -3.87 16.23
N LYS A 91 -0.45 -3.91 15.05
CA LYS A 91 0.79 -3.19 14.74
C LYS A 91 0.63 -1.68 14.94
N ALA A 92 -0.47 -1.10 14.46
CA ALA A 92 -0.77 0.32 14.65
C ALA A 92 -0.94 0.69 16.13
N ALA A 93 -1.57 -0.18 16.94
CA ALA A 93 -1.71 0.04 18.37
C ALA A 93 -0.36 -0.05 19.10
N ASP A 94 0.50 -0.98 18.70
CA ASP A 94 1.84 -1.15 19.28
C ASP A 94 2.75 0.03 18.89
N GLU A 95 2.70 0.49 17.63
CA GLU A 95 3.40 1.70 17.17
C GLU A 95 2.91 2.96 17.90
N MET A 96 1.59 3.12 18.08
CA MET A 96 1.04 4.25 18.83
C MET A 96 1.52 4.26 20.30
N LYS A 97 1.61 3.09 20.95
CA LYS A 97 2.17 2.99 22.32
C LYS A 97 3.66 3.29 22.35
N ALA A 98 4.41 2.78 21.37
CA ALA A 98 5.84 3.05 21.26
C ALA A 98 6.12 4.54 21.03
N GLU A 99 5.35 5.20 20.18
CA GLU A 99 5.43 6.64 19.94
C GLU A 99 5.07 7.45 21.20
N MET A 100 4.01 7.07 21.92
CA MET A 100 3.64 7.71 23.19
C MET A 100 4.76 7.59 24.22
N LYS A 101 5.38 6.40 24.34
CA LYS A 101 6.53 6.18 25.22
C LYS A 101 7.72 7.03 24.81
N ARG A 102 8.07 7.06 23.52
CA ARG A 102 9.17 7.88 22.99
C ARG A 102 8.94 9.36 23.26
N ARG A 103 7.72 9.86 23.03
CA ARG A 103 7.33 11.25 23.30
C ARG A 103 7.39 11.59 24.80
N GLN A 104 7.04 10.64 25.67
CA GLN A 104 7.18 10.80 27.11
C GLN A 104 8.67 10.85 27.52
N GLU A 105 9.50 9.95 27.00
CA GLU A 105 10.95 9.95 27.25
C GLU A 105 11.62 11.23 26.75
N GLU A 106 11.28 11.69 25.54
CA GLU A 106 11.74 12.98 25.00
C GLU A 106 11.33 14.14 25.90
N ARG A 107 10.09 14.14 26.41
CA ARG A 107 9.60 15.15 27.37
C ARG A 107 10.38 15.09 28.69
N GLU A 108 10.62 13.90 29.23
CA GLU A 108 11.37 13.72 30.47
C GLU A 108 12.83 14.14 30.31
N ASN A 109 13.46 13.82 29.18
CA ASN A 109 14.82 14.25 28.85
C ASN A 109 14.91 15.77 28.70
N PHE A 110 13.93 16.39 28.02
CA PHE A 110 13.85 17.84 27.90
C PHE A 110 13.67 18.53 29.27
N LEU A 111 12.77 17.99 30.11
CA LEU A 111 12.55 18.52 31.46
C LEU A 111 13.79 18.37 32.34
N ARG A 112 14.49 17.23 32.26
CA ARG A 112 15.74 16.98 32.99
C ARG A 112 16.85 17.97 32.59
N GLY A 113 16.94 18.31 31.31
CA GLY A 113 17.90 19.31 30.84
C GLY A 113 17.52 20.75 31.22
N LYS A 114 16.21 21.07 31.29
CA LYS A 114 15.73 22.42 31.59
C LYS A 114 15.61 22.71 33.09
N VAL A 115 15.33 21.69 33.90
CA VAL A 115 15.12 21.77 35.35
C VAL A 115 16.24 21.03 36.05
N GLU A 116 17.29 21.76 36.39
CA GLU A 116 18.37 21.23 37.21
C GLU A 116 17.89 20.99 38.65
N PRO A 117 18.37 19.91 39.31
CA PRO A 117 18.12 19.69 40.73
C PRO A 117 18.57 20.89 41.57
N LEU A 118 17.74 21.31 42.53
CA LEU A 118 18.09 22.42 43.42
C LEU A 118 19.22 21.99 44.36
N LYS A 119 20.36 22.66 44.26
CA LYS A 119 21.48 22.55 45.19
C LYS A 119 21.30 23.62 46.27
N LEU A 120 20.95 23.19 47.48
CA LEU A 120 20.75 24.08 48.64
C LEU A 120 21.79 23.88 49.74
N ASP A 121 22.65 22.86 49.60
CA ASP A 121 23.63 22.50 50.62
C ASP A 121 24.76 23.54 50.69
N GLY A 122 25.06 24.01 51.91
CA GLY A 122 26.19 24.91 52.18
C GLY A 122 25.97 26.38 51.81
N LEU A 123 24.77 26.81 51.41
CA LEU A 123 24.47 28.22 51.16
C LEU A 123 24.19 28.99 52.46
N GLY A 124 24.72 30.21 52.56
CA GLY A 124 24.41 31.14 53.64
C GLY A 124 23.04 31.83 53.45
N GLU A 125 22.55 32.52 54.49
CA GLU A 125 21.23 33.17 54.49
C GLU A 125 21.03 34.16 53.32
N ASN A 126 22.05 34.96 53.03
CA ASN A 126 22.01 35.93 51.94
C ASN A 126 21.90 35.26 50.57
N ASP A 127 22.66 34.19 50.35
CA ASP A 127 22.64 33.44 49.08
C ASP A 127 21.31 32.69 48.90
N LEU A 128 20.75 32.18 50.00
CA LEU A 128 19.45 31.52 49.98
C LEU A 128 18.34 32.52 49.60
N ASN A 129 18.37 33.74 50.16
CA ASN A 129 17.41 34.79 49.81
C ASN A 129 17.55 35.23 48.34
N ALA A 130 18.78 35.37 47.84
CA ALA A 130 19.02 35.64 46.42
C ALA A 130 18.47 34.51 45.52
N LYS A 131 18.66 33.25 45.94
CA LYS A 131 18.16 32.08 45.20
C LYS A 131 16.63 32.06 45.12
N VAL A 132 15.94 32.37 46.22
CA VAL A 132 14.48 32.45 46.25
C VAL A 132 13.97 33.51 45.27
N LYS A 133 14.57 34.72 45.27
CA LYS A 133 14.20 35.79 44.33
C LYS A 133 14.42 35.38 42.88
N GLN A 134 15.54 34.70 42.58
CA GLN A 134 15.83 34.19 41.24
C GLN A 134 14.78 33.17 40.77
N LEU A 135 14.42 32.21 41.64
CA LEU A 135 13.41 31.19 41.33
C LEU A 135 12.03 31.82 41.12
N TYR A 136 11.67 32.82 41.94
CA TYR A 136 10.41 33.53 41.81
C TYR A 136 10.29 34.26 40.45
N GLU A 137 11.31 35.01 40.04
CA GLU A 137 11.29 35.70 38.74
C GLU A 137 11.22 34.69 37.59
N ARG A 138 11.93 33.56 37.70
CA ARG A 138 11.83 32.48 36.71
C ARG A 138 10.42 31.90 36.62
N VAL A 139 9.75 31.66 37.74
CA VAL A 139 8.36 31.16 37.77
C VAL A 139 7.42 32.16 37.11
N ARG A 140 7.54 33.45 37.45
CA ARG A 140 6.75 34.53 36.87
C ARG A 140 6.84 34.57 35.34
N GLN A 141 8.06 34.43 34.79
CA GLN A 141 8.27 34.37 33.34
C GLN A 141 7.63 33.12 32.71
N LEU A 142 7.83 31.94 33.33
CA LEU A 142 7.27 30.68 32.85
C LEU A 142 5.72 30.66 32.90
N GLU A 143 5.11 31.35 33.86
CA GLU A 143 3.66 31.52 33.92
C GLU A 143 3.13 32.35 32.76
N GLY A 144 3.84 33.41 32.37
CA GLY A 144 3.55 34.19 31.16
C GLY A 144 3.62 33.32 29.90
N ASP A 145 4.73 32.60 29.71
CA ASP A 145 4.90 31.69 28.58
C ASP A 145 3.78 30.63 28.53
N LYS A 146 3.41 30.07 29.69
CA LYS A 146 2.33 29.08 29.80
C LYS A 146 1.00 29.67 29.33
N TYR A 147 0.67 30.88 29.74
CA TYR A 147 -0.56 31.55 29.31
C TYR A 147 -0.59 31.75 27.79
N ASP A 148 0.51 32.21 27.19
CA ASP A 148 0.60 32.40 25.74
C ASP A 148 0.42 31.09 24.97
N TRP A 149 1.01 29.99 25.46
CA TRP A 149 0.82 28.66 24.88
C TRP A 149 -0.62 28.15 25.02
N GLU A 150 -1.24 28.34 26.18
CA GLU A 150 -2.64 27.95 26.40
C GLU A 150 -3.59 28.72 25.47
N GLU A 151 -3.36 30.02 25.28
CA GLU A 151 -4.21 30.83 24.42
C GLU A 151 -4.05 30.45 22.93
N LYS A 152 -2.82 30.14 22.49
CA LYS A 152 -2.57 29.58 21.16
C LYS A 152 -3.27 28.23 20.99
N LEU A 153 -3.21 27.35 21.98
CA LEU A 153 -3.88 26.06 21.93
C LEU A 153 -5.41 26.21 21.86
N ARG A 154 -6.01 27.11 22.66
CA ARG A 154 -7.45 27.40 22.60
C ARG A 154 -7.88 27.88 21.21
N ARG A 155 -7.10 28.75 20.59
CA ARG A 155 -7.37 29.24 19.22
C ARG A 155 -7.30 28.11 18.20
N GLN A 156 -6.29 27.26 18.29
CA GLN A 156 -6.15 26.09 17.41
C GLN A 156 -7.29 25.09 17.61
N ASP A 157 -7.69 24.80 18.84
CA ASP A 157 -8.81 23.92 19.14
C ASP A 157 -10.13 24.47 18.57
N PHE A 158 -10.34 25.79 18.69
CA PHE A 158 -11.48 26.47 18.08
C PHE A 158 -11.48 26.32 16.56
N GLU A 159 -10.35 26.60 15.90
CA GLU A 159 -10.20 26.46 14.44
C GLU A 159 -10.44 25.02 13.97
N ILE A 160 -9.86 24.03 14.66
CA ILE A 160 -10.08 22.59 14.38
C ILE A 160 -11.56 22.24 14.52
N ASN A 161 -12.24 22.74 15.55
CA ASN A 161 -13.66 22.49 15.75
C ASN A 161 -14.51 23.12 14.63
N GLU A 162 -14.23 24.37 14.24
CA GLU A 162 -14.91 25.02 13.12
C GLU A 162 -14.69 24.28 11.79
N LEU A 163 -13.45 23.87 11.51
CA LEU A 163 -13.13 23.08 10.31
C LEU A 163 -13.82 21.71 10.34
N THR A 164 -13.89 21.08 11.51
CA THR A 164 -14.58 19.80 11.70
C THR A 164 -16.08 19.93 11.40
N ILE A 165 -16.73 21.01 11.85
CA ILE A 165 -18.13 21.32 11.54
C ILE A 165 -18.30 21.51 10.03
N LYS A 166 -17.49 22.37 9.41
CA LYS A 166 -17.54 22.64 7.96
C LYS A 166 -17.38 21.36 7.13
N VAL A 167 -16.44 20.49 7.49
CA VAL A 167 -16.21 19.20 6.80
C VAL A 167 -17.41 18.27 6.96
N ASN A 168 -18.04 18.24 8.14
CA ASN A 168 -19.22 17.40 8.38
C ASN A 168 -20.45 17.88 7.58
N ASP A 169 -20.67 19.19 7.51
CA ASP A 169 -21.75 19.80 6.74
C ASP A 169 -21.59 19.53 5.24
N VAL A 170 -20.38 19.69 4.69
CA VAL A 170 -20.07 19.40 3.28
C VAL A 170 -20.23 17.91 2.95
N LYS A 171 -19.89 17.01 3.88
CA LYS A 171 -19.95 15.56 3.66
C LYS A 171 -21.40 15.02 3.63
N GLY A 172 -22.41 15.86 3.90
CA GLY A 172 -23.83 15.48 3.92
C GLY A 172 -24.17 14.44 5.00
N LYS A 173 -23.22 14.16 5.91
CA LYS A 173 -23.47 13.37 7.10
C LYS A 173 -24.10 14.31 8.10
N PHE A 174 -25.41 14.48 8.01
CA PHE A 174 -26.20 14.99 9.13
C PHE A 174 -25.96 14.02 10.30
N VAL A 175 -24.97 14.32 11.13
CA VAL A 175 -24.65 13.57 12.34
C VAL A 175 -25.77 13.92 13.31
N LYS A 176 -26.94 13.30 13.15
CA LYS A 176 -27.96 13.33 14.19
C LYS A 176 -27.27 12.71 15.41
N PRO A 177 -26.94 13.48 16.46
CA PRO A 177 -26.28 12.91 17.61
C PRO A 177 -27.23 11.85 18.15
N VAL A 178 -26.84 10.58 18.05
CA VAL A 178 -27.63 9.49 18.60
C VAL A 178 -27.57 9.69 20.11
N LEU A 179 -28.63 10.26 20.67
CA LEU A 179 -28.77 10.46 22.11
C LEU A 179 -28.75 9.07 22.76
N LYS A 180 -27.55 8.62 23.14
CA LYS A 180 -27.39 7.39 23.91
C LYS A 180 -27.93 7.67 25.30
N LYS A 181 -28.87 6.84 25.76
CA LYS A 181 -29.30 6.82 27.16
C LYS A 181 -28.09 6.43 28.01
N VAL A 182 -27.39 7.43 28.50
CA VAL A 182 -26.26 7.26 29.42
C VAL A 182 -26.80 7.22 30.84
N SER A 183 -27.04 6.01 31.37
CA SER A 183 -27.20 5.79 32.80
C SER A 183 -25.84 6.03 33.47
N LYS A 184 -25.59 7.27 33.90
CA LYS A 184 -24.35 7.64 34.60
C LYS A 184 -24.07 6.71 35.81
N THR A 185 -25.10 6.12 36.40
CA THR A 185 -25.01 5.19 37.52
C THR A 185 -24.57 3.78 37.12
N GLU A 186 -25.07 3.21 36.02
CA GLU A 186 -24.80 1.82 35.61
C GLU A 186 -23.34 1.60 35.21
N SER A 187 -22.76 2.55 34.46
CA SER A 187 -21.36 2.46 34.04
C SER A 187 -20.38 2.65 35.20
N HIS A 188 -20.79 3.39 36.24
CA HIS A 188 -20.00 3.54 37.47
C HIS A 188 -20.14 2.32 38.39
N MET A 189 -21.35 1.77 38.56
CA MET A 189 -21.58 0.55 39.36
C MET A 189 -20.88 -0.66 38.72
N ALA A 190 -20.96 -0.83 37.39
CA ALA A 190 -20.27 -1.90 36.68
C ALA A 190 -18.73 -1.81 36.76
N ARG A 191 -18.16 -0.62 37.07
CA ARG A 191 -16.72 -0.46 37.33
C ARG A 191 -16.34 -0.90 38.74
N PHE A 192 -17.22 -0.72 39.73
CA PHE A 192 -17.02 -1.23 41.08
C PHE A 192 -17.17 -2.76 41.12
N GLU A 193 -18.20 -3.31 40.46
CA GLU A 193 -18.39 -4.76 40.33
C GLU A 193 -17.26 -5.43 39.53
N LYS A 194 -16.70 -4.77 38.52
CA LYS A 194 -15.52 -5.24 37.78
C LYS A 194 -14.24 -5.32 38.62
N LYS A 195 -14.11 -4.48 39.66
CA LYS A 195 -12.93 -4.44 40.50
C LYS A 195 -12.91 -5.60 41.50
N GLU A 196 -14.08 -6.08 41.91
CA GLU A 196 -14.22 -7.25 42.79
C GLU A 196 -14.38 -8.57 42.02
N GLY A 197 -14.93 -8.54 40.80
CA GLY A 197 -15.32 -9.76 40.08
C GLY A 197 -14.41 -10.25 38.96
N GLY A 198 -13.26 -9.63 38.67
CA GLY A 198 -12.30 -10.14 37.65
C GLY A 198 -12.87 -10.32 36.22
N HIS A 199 -14.08 -9.84 35.94
CA HIS A 199 -14.77 -10.08 34.67
C HIS A 199 -14.44 -8.98 33.67
N SER A 200 -13.46 -9.27 32.82
CA SER A 200 -13.14 -8.52 31.60
C SER A 200 -14.39 -8.29 30.75
N LEU A 201 -14.65 -7.01 30.47
CA LEU A 201 -15.60 -6.42 29.54
C LEU A 201 -16.34 -7.42 28.62
N SER A 202 -17.62 -7.71 28.95
CA SER A 202 -18.61 -8.23 28.00
C SER A 202 -18.07 -9.32 27.07
N SER A 203 -17.37 -10.30 27.63
CA SER A 203 -16.88 -11.40 26.84
C SER A 203 -18.06 -12.33 26.60
N PHE A 204 -18.63 -12.34 25.39
CA PHE A 204 -19.63 -13.33 24.95
C PHE A 204 -19.19 -14.78 25.28
N ARG A 205 -17.88 -14.99 25.41
CA ARG A 205 -17.23 -16.21 25.88
C ARG A 205 -17.59 -16.61 27.32
N SER A 206 -17.75 -15.69 28.26
CA SER A 206 -18.08 -16.02 29.65
C SER A 206 -19.54 -16.40 29.84
N GLN A 207 -20.40 -16.01 28.90
CA GLN A 207 -21.83 -16.35 28.90
C GLN A 207 -22.12 -17.70 28.24
N LEU A 208 -21.11 -18.33 27.63
CA LEU A 208 -21.17 -19.68 27.11
C LEU A 208 -20.72 -20.68 28.18
N LYS A 209 -21.58 -21.64 28.52
CA LYS A 209 -21.21 -22.75 29.41
C LYS A 209 -20.15 -23.61 28.70
N SER A 210 -18.93 -23.63 29.22
CA SER A 210 -17.89 -24.56 28.77
C SER A 210 -18.17 -25.94 29.36
N THR A 211 -18.45 -26.94 28.52
CA THR A 211 -18.40 -28.34 28.93
C THR A 211 -16.91 -28.69 28.98
N GLY A 212 -16.31 -28.74 30.16
CA GLY A 212 -14.86 -28.89 30.40
C GLY A 212 -14.22 -30.18 29.89
N HIS A 213 -14.38 -30.51 28.60
CA HIS A 213 -13.74 -31.60 27.89
C HIS A 213 -13.08 -31.01 26.65
N SER A 214 -11.87 -30.49 26.84
CA SER A 214 -10.93 -30.35 25.75
C SER A 214 -10.43 -31.75 25.38
N LYS A 215 -11.06 -32.42 24.41
CA LYS A 215 -10.61 -33.73 23.90
C LYS A 215 -9.21 -33.69 23.23
N TYR A 216 -8.54 -32.54 23.25
CA TYR A 216 -7.28 -32.30 22.55
C TYR A 216 -6.24 -31.54 23.39
N ALA A 217 -6.45 -31.39 24.71
CA ALA A 217 -5.40 -30.84 25.57
C ALA A 217 -4.34 -31.93 25.78
N LEU A 218 -3.14 -31.72 25.22
CA LEU A 218 -1.97 -32.56 25.46
C LEU A 218 -1.58 -32.40 26.94
N GLU A 219 -1.55 -33.47 27.71
CA GLU A 219 -1.00 -33.47 29.08
C GLU A 219 0.52 -33.31 28.99
N GLU A 220 1.02 -32.12 29.38
CA GLU A 220 2.42 -31.94 29.73
C GLU A 220 2.66 -32.61 31.08
N LYS A 221 3.47 -33.67 31.09
CA LYS A 221 3.95 -34.32 32.31
C LYS A 221 5.00 -33.42 32.97
N ASP A 222 4.60 -32.74 34.05
CA ASP A 222 5.55 -32.07 34.93
C ASP A 222 6.27 -33.11 35.81
N GLU A 223 7.57 -33.31 35.58
CA GLU A 223 8.46 -34.02 36.51
C GLU A 223 8.74 -33.13 37.74
N VAL A 224 8.27 -33.55 38.91
CA VAL A 224 8.48 -32.85 40.19
C VAL A 224 9.91 -33.10 40.67
N VAL A 225 10.79 -32.11 40.53
CA VAL A 225 12.10 -32.10 41.21
C VAL A 225 11.89 -31.55 42.62
N ASN A 226 11.97 -32.46 43.58
CA ASN A 226 11.88 -32.19 45.01
C ASN A 226 13.22 -31.61 45.53
N THR A 227 13.22 -30.39 46.07
CA THR A 227 14.36 -29.87 46.85
C THR A 227 13.94 -29.62 48.30
N PRO A 228 14.61 -30.24 49.29
CA PRO A 228 14.30 -30.04 50.70
C PRO A 228 14.86 -28.72 51.23
N LYS A 229 14.21 -28.27 52.30
CA LYS A 229 14.24 -26.95 52.96
C LYS A 229 15.59 -26.52 53.52
#